data_AF-A0A5B9ML08-F1
#
_entry.id   AF-A0A5B9ML08-F1
#
_cell.length_a   1.000
_cell.length_b   1.000
_cell.length_c   1.000
_cell.angle_alpha   90.00
_cell.angle_beta   90.00
_cell.angle_gamma   90.00
#
_symmetry.space_group_name_H-M   'P 1'
#
loop_
_entity.id
_entity.type
_entity.pdbx_description
1 polymer ?
#
loop_
_entity_poly.entity_id
_entity_poly.type
_entity_poly.pdbx_seq_one_letter_code
_entity_poly.pdbx_strand_id
1 'polypeptide(L)'
;MLQRFSDVCPTGRARLRRVPSAILFALVLLSSPVLGADVATTTDPLTERLQPYLRLLSGQQQDFEIRCRAEVPIDGNRQTIRIRLARQGMDSFDLDLEHRDYEARIRRREDGTALALPKHNVVFVGRGQASAADSLAPGGLTQRLVSTRTTVSTYLPLLAYPDASAVTAALKSLAGMTYDAQSRRGRLDGSATFAFEADGSLVVRTDDAVVTLAISAPSATPPGLDDWPGLTQSKVPREELERTLVRGVRRALEILAPSKVLTSPSQAERQTDHGRLQWIDGHRVVLLSGSPAEIGRAHGELLADPAQACIDSVLHTFGTVQTIRTGRWFRHDLDAAFARLSPHIPQRHRIETRAMARALGLDEDLVDSLNVFPELFHCSGFAVFGDATGDGKLYHGRVLDYMTTIGLQDAATTFIVAADGQIPFANVGYAGFIGSVSGMNAEAISLGEMGGGGEGKWDGVPMATLMRRALEECRTLDEVMTLWRESPRTCEYYYVFADGKTNRAVGVAADPDSIEFIQPGQADPRLGDGIDDAIVLSAGDRLKTLRERVHQKHGQIDAEVGKWLMSRPVAMQSNLHNVLFVPADQVMYVANADHRHPAAERPYVRLDLDALLRSMGDRD
;
A
#
# COMPACT_ATOMS: atom_id res chain seq x y z
N MET A 1 26.19 -15.99 -4.25
CA MET A 1 25.10 -15.55 -5.16
C MET A 1 23.83 -15.11 -4.41
N LEU A 2 23.55 -15.62 -3.19
CA LEU A 2 22.37 -15.23 -2.37
C LEU A 2 22.53 -13.97 -1.50
N GLN A 3 23.72 -13.35 -1.45
CA GLN A 3 23.95 -12.08 -0.74
C GLN A 3 23.26 -10.87 -1.40
N ARG A 4 22.66 -11.04 -2.58
CA ARG A 4 21.88 -10.00 -3.29
C ARG A 4 20.38 -10.01 -2.95
N PHE A 5 19.89 -10.98 -2.19
CA PHE A 5 18.47 -11.04 -1.77
C PHE A 5 18.10 -9.96 -0.74
N SER A 6 19.07 -9.38 -0.02
CA SER A 6 18.83 -8.25 0.88
C SER A 6 18.63 -6.92 0.15
N ASP A 7 19.13 -6.81 -1.09
CA ASP A 7 19.28 -5.52 -1.78
C ASP A 7 18.17 -5.27 -2.81
N VAL A 8 17.43 -6.31 -3.20
CA VAL A 8 16.31 -6.22 -4.17
C VAL A 8 14.97 -5.97 -3.48
N CYS A 9 14.88 -6.15 -2.16
CA CYS A 9 13.76 -5.65 -1.39
C CYS A 9 14.02 -4.17 -1.08
N PRO A 10 13.20 -3.19 -1.52
CA PRO A 10 13.33 -1.80 -1.11
C PRO A 10 12.84 -1.65 0.35
N THR A 11 13.39 -2.42 1.28
CA THR A 11 13.19 -2.34 2.72
C THR A 11 14.43 -1.81 3.44
N GLY A 12 15.42 -1.33 2.69
CA GLY A 12 16.57 -0.58 3.19
C GLY A 12 16.15 0.67 3.95
N ARG A 13 15.96 0.52 5.27
CA ARG A 13 15.98 1.52 6.36
C ARG A 13 15.13 2.80 6.25
N ALA A 14 14.46 3.08 5.14
CA ALA A 14 13.69 4.29 4.97
C ALA A 14 12.42 4.22 5.83
N ARG A 15 12.52 4.70 7.07
CA ARG A 15 11.38 5.17 7.86
C ARG A 15 10.83 6.40 7.15
N LEU A 16 10.12 6.18 6.05
CA LEU A 16 9.30 7.14 5.31
C LEU A 16 8.18 7.74 6.19
N ARG A 17 8.08 7.40 7.47
CA ARG A 17 7.08 7.93 8.41
C ARG A 17 7.24 9.44 8.71
N ARG A 18 8.33 10.11 8.34
CA ARG A 18 8.60 11.52 8.76
C ARG A 18 8.72 12.56 7.64
N VAL A 19 9.11 12.16 6.42
CA VAL A 19 9.17 13.03 5.22
C VAL A 19 7.79 13.47 4.70
N PRO A 20 6.79 12.58 4.56
CA PRO A 20 5.51 12.93 3.96
C PRO A 20 4.70 13.90 4.81
N SER A 21 4.90 13.97 6.13
CA SER A 21 4.18 14.92 7.00
C SER A 21 4.46 16.39 6.67
N ALA A 22 5.68 16.72 6.21
CA ALA A 22 6.03 18.09 5.81
C ALA A 22 5.48 18.46 4.42
N ILE A 23 5.43 17.50 3.49
CA ILE A 23 4.85 17.64 2.14
C ILE A 23 3.32 17.73 2.23
N LEU A 24 2.70 16.92 3.09
CA LEU A 24 1.27 16.96 3.41
C LEU A 24 0.84 18.33 3.94
N PHE A 25 1.63 18.91 4.86
CA PHE A 25 1.31 20.23 5.42
C PHE A 25 1.38 21.33 4.35
N ALA A 26 2.32 21.23 3.40
CA ALA A 26 2.46 22.19 2.30
C ALA A 26 1.30 22.13 1.28
N LEU A 27 0.73 20.95 1.04
CA LEU A 27 -0.38 20.76 0.11
C LEU A 27 -1.75 21.14 0.72
N VAL A 28 -1.90 21.07 2.05
CA VAL A 28 -3.09 21.57 2.76
C VAL A 28 -3.19 23.11 2.71
N LEU A 29 -2.06 23.81 2.51
CA LEU A 29 -1.99 25.27 2.37
C LEU A 29 -2.54 25.80 1.02
N LEU A 30 -2.89 24.93 0.09
CA LEU A 30 -3.29 25.31 -1.28
C LEU A 30 -4.77 25.69 -1.45
N SER A 31 -5.65 25.45 -0.47
CA SER A 31 -7.06 25.78 -0.68
C SER A 31 -7.89 26.12 0.55
N SER A 32 -8.80 27.08 0.34
CA SER A 32 -10.13 27.19 0.92
C SER A 32 -11.00 28.06 -0.01
N PRO A 33 -12.34 27.92 0.04
CA PRO A 33 -13.28 28.77 -0.69
C PRO A 33 -13.44 30.16 -0.06
N VAL A 34 -13.84 31.15 -0.87
CA VAL A 34 -14.13 32.52 -0.43
C VAL A 34 -15.38 32.54 0.46
N LEU A 35 -15.21 32.87 1.74
CA LEU A 35 -16.27 33.42 2.57
C LEU A 35 -15.81 34.78 3.08
N GLY A 36 -16.50 35.82 2.62
CA GLY A 36 -16.32 37.17 3.15
C GLY A 36 -16.85 37.24 4.58
N ALA A 37 -16.03 37.75 5.49
CA ALA A 37 -16.47 38.20 6.80
C ALA A 37 -15.74 39.49 7.14
N ASP A 38 -16.50 40.48 7.61
CA ASP A 38 -16.01 41.76 8.09
C ASP A 38 -15.09 41.60 9.30
N VAL A 39 -14.07 42.44 9.36
CA VAL A 39 -13.00 42.45 10.37
C VAL A 39 -13.50 43.11 11.66
N ALA A 40 -13.50 42.36 12.76
CA ALA A 40 -13.45 42.94 14.10
C ALA A 40 -11.99 43.25 14.47
N THR A 41 -11.73 44.45 14.97
CA THR A 41 -10.43 44.89 15.48
C THR A 41 -10.05 44.11 16.74
N THR A 42 -8.95 43.35 16.72
CA THR A 42 -8.46 42.59 17.89
C THR A 42 -7.05 42.99 18.33
N THR A 43 -6.87 43.02 19.66
CA THR A 43 -5.71 43.54 20.42
C THR A 43 -4.69 42.47 20.83
N ASP A 44 -4.82 41.23 20.34
CA ASP A 44 -3.94 40.11 20.71
C ASP A 44 -2.70 40.03 19.79
N PRO A 45 -1.48 40.23 20.31
CA PRO A 45 -0.26 40.24 19.49
C PRO A 45 0.02 38.92 18.75
N LEU A 46 -0.55 37.80 19.20
CA LEU A 46 -0.43 36.53 18.50
C LEU A 46 -1.33 36.49 17.25
N THR A 47 -2.53 37.05 17.34
CA THR A 47 -3.49 37.11 16.24
C THR A 47 -2.91 37.87 15.05
N GLU A 48 -2.28 39.03 15.30
CA GLU A 48 -1.62 39.83 14.25
C GLU A 48 -0.52 39.05 13.52
N ARG A 49 0.25 38.23 14.26
CA ARG A 49 1.37 37.44 13.70
C ARG A 49 0.90 36.21 12.94
N LEU A 50 -0.22 35.61 13.35
CA LEU A 50 -0.82 34.47 12.67
C LEU A 50 -1.64 34.88 11.44
N GLN A 51 -2.14 36.11 11.40
CA GLN A 51 -3.06 36.58 10.35
C GLN A 51 -2.55 36.33 8.92
N PRO A 52 -1.28 36.60 8.55
CA PRO A 52 -0.78 36.31 7.20
C PRO A 52 -0.91 34.81 6.84
N TYR A 53 -0.57 33.91 7.77
CA TYR A 53 -0.65 32.46 7.56
C TYR A 53 -2.11 31.99 7.45
N LEU A 54 -3.01 32.57 8.25
CA LEU A 54 -4.44 32.23 8.24
C LEU A 54 -5.16 32.75 6.98
N ARG A 55 -4.75 33.89 6.42
CA ARG A 55 -5.28 34.38 5.12
C ARG A 55 -4.94 33.45 3.96
N LEU A 56 -3.77 32.81 4.00
CA LEU A 56 -3.37 31.80 3.02
C LEU A 56 -4.21 30.53 3.17
N LEU A 57 -4.30 30.02 4.41
CA LEU A 57 -5.07 28.81 4.74
C LEU A 57 -6.57 28.94 4.42
N SER A 58 -7.14 30.12 4.68
CA SER A 58 -8.55 30.45 4.38
C SER A 58 -8.79 30.81 2.91
N GLY A 59 -7.75 30.82 2.06
CA GLY A 59 -7.88 31.09 0.62
C GLY A 59 -8.25 32.53 0.28
N GLN A 60 -8.21 33.45 1.25
CA GLN A 60 -8.46 34.88 1.04
C GLN A 60 -7.40 35.54 0.15
N GLN A 61 -6.19 34.96 0.11
CA GLN A 61 -5.09 35.44 -0.72
C GLN A 61 -4.78 34.42 -1.82
N GLN A 62 -4.92 34.86 -3.08
CA GLN A 62 -4.73 34.02 -4.26
C GLN A 62 -3.29 34.08 -4.81
N ASP A 63 -2.56 35.16 -4.47
CA ASP A 63 -1.20 35.40 -4.92
C ASP A 63 -0.25 35.37 -3.73
N PHE A 64 0.59 34.35 -3.66
CA PHE A 64 1.55 34.19 -2.56
C PHE A 64 2.70 33.25 -2.93
N GLU A 65 3.80 33.37 -2.20
CA GLU A 65 4.85 32.36 -2.16
C GLU A 65 5.16 31.96 -0.71
N ILE A 66 5.10 30.67 -0.44
CA ILE A 66 5.50 30.04 0.81
C ILE A 66 6.82 29.31 0.59
N ARG A 67 7.80 29.57 1.45
CA ARG A 67 9.04 28.78 1.54
C ARG A 67 9.09 28.09 2.89
N CYS A 68 9.26 26.78 2.87
CA CYS A 68 9.44 25.96 4.05
C CYS A 68 10.81 25.26 3.99
N ARG A 69 11.55 25.34 5.09
CA ARG A 69 12.74 24.54 5.34
C ARG A 69 12.47 23.66 6.55
N ALA A 70 12.41 22.36 6.33
CA ALA A 70 12.23 21.38 7.39
C ALA A 70 13.53 20.60 7.61
N GLU A 71 14.00 20.56 8.86
CA GLU A 71 15.08 19.70 9.31
C GLU A 71 14.49 18.56 10.14
N VAL A 72 14.56 17.34 9.61
CA VAL A 72 13.92 16.16 10.18
C VAL A 72 14.89 14.97 10.17
N PRO A 73 14.78 14.03 11.13
CA PRO A 73 15.55 12.80 11.12
C PRO A 73 15.02 11.86 10.05
N ILE A 74 15.87 11.57 9.08
CA ILE A 74 15.65 10.59 8.02
C ILE A 74 16.86 9.63 8.06
N ASP A 75 16.59 8.33 8.12
CA ASP A 75 17.63 7.28 8.19
C ASP A 75 18.65 7.49 9.32
N GLY A 76 18.18 7.96 10.47
CA GLY A 76 19.01 8.20 11.66
C GLY A 76 19.82 9.51 11.62
N ASN A 77 19.74 10.29 10.54
CA ASN A 77 20.48 11.54 10.37
C ASN A 77 19.53 12.73 10.23
N ARG A 78 19.93 13.91 10.74
CA ARG A 78 19.21 15.15 10.44
C ARG A 78 19.43 15.52 8.97
N GLN A 79 18.34 15.64 8.23
CA GLN A 79 18.34 15.97 6.80
C GLN A 79 17.41 17.15 6.54
N THR A 80 17.73 17.95 5.53
CA THR A 80 16.95 19.14 5.15
C THR A 80 16.07 18.84 3.95
N ILE A 81 14.80 19.21 4.06
CA ILE A 81 13.83 19.27 2.97
C ILE A 81 13.49 20.74 2.76
N ARG A 82 13.53 21.20 1.50
CA ARG A 82 13.04 22.54 1.12
C ARG A 82 11.77 22.37 0.30
N ILE A 83 10.79 23.19 0.62
CA ILE A 83 9.52 23.24 -0.07
C ILE A 83 9.28 24.69 -0.48
N ARG A 84 8.96 24.91 -1.75
CA ARG A 84 8.48 26.21 -2.24
C ARG A 84 7.11 26.00 -2.85
N LEU A 85 6.15 26.82 -2.45
CA LEU A 85 4.83 26.84 -3.06
C LEU A 85 4.52 28.27 -3.47
N ALA A 86 4.46 28.53 -4.77
CA ALA A 86 4.04 29.81 -5.32
C ALA A 86 2.68 29.64 -6.00
N ARG A 87 1.65 30.34 -5.52
CA ARG A 87 0.32 30.37 -6.13
C ARG A 87 0.09 31.73 -6.76
N GLN A 88 -0.52 31.72 -7.95
CA GLN A 88 -0.90 32.91 -8.68
C GLN A 88 -2.31 32.72 -9.25
N GLY A 89 -3.26 33.49 -8.73
CA GLY A 89 -4.66 33.41 -9.08
C GLY A 89 -5.35 32.10 -8.65
N MET A 90 -6.40 31.75 -9.40
CA MET A 90 -7.26 30.62 -9.06
C MET A 90 -6.77 29.28 -9.58
N ASP A 91 -5.96 29.29 -10.65
CA ASP A 91 -5.61 28.09 -11.41
C ASP A 91 -4.12 27.76 -11.46
N SER A 92 -3.24 28.71 -11.14
CA SER A 92 -1.81 28.50 -11.34
C SER A 92 -1.06 28.37 -10.03
N PHE A 93 -0.20 27.36 -9.97
CA PHE A 93 0.80 27.25 -8.91
C PHE A 93 2.05 26.50 -9.38
N ASP A 94 3.14 26.73 -8.68
CA ASP A 94 4.39 25.98 -8.74
C ASP A 94 4.70 25.45 -7.33
N LEU A 95 4.91 24.13 -7.22
CA LEU A 95 5.31 23.45 -6.00
C LEU A 95 6.64 22.76 -6.24
N ASP A 96 7.68 23.21 -5.55
CA ASP A 96 9.02 22.61 -5.61
C ASP A 96 9.29 21.86 -4.30
N LEU A 97 9.73 20.60 -4.42
CA LEU A 97 10.14 19.73 -3.32
C LEU A 97 11.59 19.32 -3.54
N GLU A 98 12.49 19.80 -2.70
CA GLU A 98 13.92 19.56 -2.80
C GLU A 98 14.45 18.81 -1.57
N HIS A 99 15.16 17.73 -1.84
CA HIS A 99 15.95 16.98 -0.87
C HIS A 99 17.28 16.61 -1.53
N ARG A 100 18.28 16.14 -0.76
CA ARG A 100 19.59 15.77 -1.35
C ARG A 100 19.51 14.56 -2.28
N ASP A 101 18.57 13.64 -2.06
CA ASP A 101 18.44 12.38 -2.79
C ASP A 101 17.28 12.45 -3.79
N TYR A 102 16.24 13.24 -3.49
CA TYR A 102 15.05 13.39 -4.34
C TYR A 102 14.76 14.85 -4.69
N GLU A 103 14.18 15.08 -5.86
CA GLU A 103 13.68 16.40 -6.24
C GLU A 103 12.47 16.23 -7.18
N ALA A 104 11.36 16.87 -6.83
CA ALA A 104 10.13 16.84 -7.62
C ALA A 104 9.52 18.23 -7.66
N ARG A 105 9.07 18.66 -8.84
CA ARG A 105 8.44 19.96 -9.03
C ARG A 105 7.12 19.79 -9.78
N ILE A 106 6.05 20.40 -9.30
CA ILE A 106 4.74 20.40 -9.94
C ILE A 106 4.46 21.82 -10.40
N ARG A 107 4.19 21.98 -11.70
CA ARG A 107 3.69 23.23 -12.28
C ARG A 107 2.30 23.00 -12.81
N ARG A 108 1.31 23.69 -12.25
CA ARG A 108 -0.05 23.73 -12.79
C ARG A 108 -0.31 25.08 -13.43
N ARG A 109 -0.91 25.05 -14.61
CA ARG A 109 -1.53 26.18 -15.28
C ARG A 109 -3.00 25.82 -15.60
N GLU A 110 -3.73 26.78 -16.15
CA GLU A 110 -5.14 26.59 -16.51
C GLU A 110 -5.34 25.40 -17.46
N ASP A 111 -4.48 25.26 -18.47
CA ASP A 111 -4.61 24.30 -19.57
C ASP A 111 -3.76 23.02 -19.44
N GLY A 112 -2.92 22.92 -18.40
CA GLY A 112 -2.11 21.73 -18.17
C GLY A 112 -1.35 21.69 -16.85
N THR A 113 -0.73 20.52 -16.62
CA THR A 113 0.07 20.23 -15.43
C THR A 113 1.34 19.50 -15.83
N ALA A 114 2.46 19.88 -15.21
CA ALA A 114 3.75 19.24 -15.39
C ALA A 114 4.29 18.73 -14.05
N LEU A 115 4.81 17.49 -14.04
CA LEU A 115 5.60 16.91 -12.95
C LEU A 115 7.03 16.74 -13.43
N ALA A 116 7.93 17.61 -12.98
CA ALA A 116 9.35 17.55 -13.31
C ALA A 116 10.12 16.79 -12.23
N LEU A 117 11.05 15.94 -12.67
CA LEU A 117 11.98 15.19 -11.83
C LEU A 117 13.42 15.52 -12.27
N PRO A 118 13.98 16.66 -11.82
CA PRO A 118 15.26 17.15 -12.33
C PRO A 118 16.41 16.15 -12.21
N LYS A 119 16.46 15.36 -11.13
CA LYS A 119 17.49 14.33 -10.91
C LYS A 119 17.44 13.15 -11.88
N HIS A 120 16.33 12.99 -12.58
CA HIS A 120 16.15 12.00 -13.65
C HIS A 120 16.15 12.64 -15.04
N ASN A 121 16.39 13.95 -15.13
CA ASN A 121 16.39 14.71 -16.38
C ASN A 121 15.09 14.58 -17.22
N VAL A 122 13.94 14.49 -16.54
CA VAL A 122 12.63 14.23 -17.17
C VAL A 122 11.54 15.14 -16.61
N VAL A 123 10.54 15.46 -17.44
CA VAL A 123 9.30 16.10 -17.02
C VAL A 123 8.10 15.44 -17.70
N PHE A 124 7.10 15.07 -16.92
CA PHE A 124 5.82 14.55 -17.39
C PHE A 124 4.85 15.71 -17.58
N VAL A 125 4.35 15.93 -18.80
CA VAL A 125 3.45 17.04 -19.11
C VAL A 125 2.12 16.52 -19.62
N GLY A 126 1.04 16.88 -18.93
CA GLY A 126 -0.34 16.64 -19.33
C GLY A 126 -1.07 17.92 -19.68
N ARG A 127 -1.87 17.87 -20.76
CA ARG A 127 -2.70 18.97 -21.25
C ARG A 127 -4.16 18.55 -21.37
N GLY A 128 -5.07 19.51 -21.42
CA GLY A 128 -6.51 19.28 -21.57
C GLY A 128 -7.26 19.45 -20.26
N GLN A 129 -8.43 18.84 -20.16
CA GLN A 129 -9.27 18.92 -18.95
C GLN A 129 -8.93 17.80 -17.97
N ALA A 130 -9.16 18.05 -16.68
CA ALA A 130 -9.14 17.03 -15.63
C ALA A 130 -10.49 17.06 -14.91
N SER A 131 -10.94 15.89 -14.43
CA SER A 131 -12.20 15.80 -13.69
C SER A 131 -12.13 16.68 -12.43
N ALA A 132 -13.27 17.28 -12.03
CA ALA A 132 -13.30 18.12 -10.83
C ALA A 132 -12.91 17.35 -9.55
N ALA A 133 -13.09 16.03 -9.52
CA ALA A 133 -12.75 15.15 -8.41
C ALA A 133 -11.24 14.86 -8.31
N ASP A 134 -10.55 14.82 -9.44
CA ASP A 134 -9.13 14.49 -9.53
C ASP A 134 -8.24 15.70 -9.82
N SER A 135 -8.84 16.89 -9.92
CA SER A 135 -8.13 18.11 -10.32
C SER A 135 -7.18 18.64 -9.24
N LEU A 136 -5.99 19.06 -9.66
CA LEU A 136 -5.05 19.82 -8.85
C LEU A 136 -5.39 21.31 -8.76
N ALA A 137 -6.53 21.77 -9.31
CA ALA A 137 -6.94 23.16 -9.17
C ALA A 137 -6.88 23.59 -7.69
N PRO A 138 -6.30 24.75 -7.37
CA PRO A 138 -6.28 25.25 -6.00
C PRO A 138 -7.68 25.29 -5.37
N GLY A 139 -8.72 25.70 -6.11
CA GLY A 139 -10.09 25.71 -5.60
C GLY A 139 -10.58 24.31 -5.18
N GLY A 140 -10.78 24.11 -3.88
CA GLY A 140 -11.31 22.86 -3.30
C GLY A 140 -10.31 21.70 -3.17
N LEU A 141 -9.01 21.95 -3.37
CA LEU A 141 -7.98 20.91 -3.32
C LEU A 141 -7.94 20.18 -1.97
N THR A 142 -8.08 20.90 -0.86
CA THR A 142 -8.07 20.36 0.50
C THR A 142 -9.17 19.31 0.69
N GLN A 143 -10.37 19.52 0.13
CA GLN A 143 -11.47 18.54 0.22
C GLN A 143 -11.21 17.29 -0.62
N ARG A 144 -10.41 17.41 -1.70
CA ARG A 144 -9.98 16.27 -2.51
C ARG A 144 -8.88 15.48 -1.82
N LEU A 145 -7.93 16.18 -1.19
CA LEU A 145 -6.77 15.59 -0.51
C LEU A 145 -7.10 15.02 0.87
N VAL A 146 -8.02 15.62 1.63
CA VAL A 146 -8.30 15.21 3.01
C VAL A 146 -9.67 14.57 3.11
N SER A 147 -9.70 13.26 3.35
CA SER A 147 -10.93 12.48 3.53
C SER A 147 -11.26 12.27 5.00
N THR A 148 -12.47 11.80 5.31
CA THR A 148 -12.87 11.37 6.66
C THR A 148 -12.10 10.12 7.16
N ARG A 149 -11.34 9.47 6.29
CA ARG A 149 -10.50 8.31 6.61
C ARG A 149 -9.16 8.69 7.23
N THR A 150 -8.84 9.99 7.34
CA THR A 150 -7.67 10.49 8.07
C THR A 150 -8.06 11.33 9.28
N THR A 151 -7.30 11.25 10.39
CA THR A 151 -7.51 12.12 11.56
C THR A 151 -7.20 13.59 11.26
N VAL A 152 -6.50 13.87 10.16
CA VAL A 152 -6.28 15.25 9.68
C VAL A 152 -7.61 15.96 9.41
N SER A 153 -8.66 15.21 9.03
CA SER A 153 -9.99 15.80 8.78
C SER A 153 -10.60 16.49 10.00
N THR A 154 -10.24 16.06 11.22
CA THR A 154 -10.73 16.67 12.47
C THR A 154 -10.30 18.12 12.63
N TYR A 155 -9.17 18.50 12.00
CA TYR A 155 -8.63 19.85 12.10
C TYR A 155 -9.05 20.75 10.92
N LEU A 156 -9.66 20.20 9.87
CA LEU A 156 -10.08 20.98 8.69
C LEU A 156 -11.02 22.15 9.02
N PRO A 157 -12.04 21.99 9.90
CA PRO A 157 -12.91 23.12 10.24
C PRO A 157 -12.11 24.30 10.82
N LEU A 158 -11.07 24.04 11.61
CA LEU A 158 -10.21 25.09 12.19
C LEU A 158 -9.42 25.86 11.12
N LEU A 159 -9.05 25.19 10.02
CA LEU A 159 -8.33 25.81 8.89
C LEU A 159 -9.26 26.60 7.96
N ALA A 160 -10.56 26.30 7.99
CA ALA A 160 -11.58 26.98 7.19
C ALA A 160 -12.14 28.24 7.87
N TYR A 161 -11.79 28.53 9.13
CA TYR A 161 -12.24 29.74 9.82
C TYR A 161 -11.47 30.98 9.33
N PRO A 162 -12.16 32.00 8.79
CA PRO A 162 -11.52 33.23 8.35
C PRO A 162 -11.12 34.18 9.50
N ASP A 163 -11.63 33.97 10.71
CA ASP A 163 -11.34 34.83 11.86
C ASP A 163 -10.12 34.34 12.66
N ALA A 164 -9.02 35.08 12.49
CA ALA A 164 -7.76 34.84 13.19
C ALA A 164 -7.89 34.91 14.72
N SER A 165 -8.86 35.65 15.24
CA SER A 165 -9.10 35.82 16.67
C SER A 165 -9.73 34.56 17.27
N ALA A 166 -10.70 33.96 16.58
CA ALA A 166 -11.32 32.70 16.99
C ALA A 166 -10.32 31.54 16.97
N VAL A 167 -9.48 31.44 15.92
CA VAL A 167 -8.42 30.42 15.84
C VAL A 167 -7.41 30.59 16.98
N THR A 168 -6.97 31.81 17.25
CA THR A 168 -6.04 32.10 18.35
C THR A 168 -6.64 31.75 19.71
N ALA A 169 -7.91 32.07 19.94
CA ALA A 169 -8.63 31.71 21.16
C ALA A 169 -8.76 30.18 21.33
N ALA A 170 -9.06 29.45 20.25
CA ALA A 170 -9.11 27.99 20.27
C ALA A 170 -7.73 27.37 20.57
N LEU A 171 -6.66 27.87 19.95
CA LEU A 171 -5.29 27.41 20.22
C LEU A 171 -4.87 27.64 21.67
N LYS A 172 -5.22 28.80 22.26
CA LYS A 172 -4.93 29.09 23.67
C LYS A 172 -5.75 28.23 24.63
N SER A 173 -7.05 28.08 24.39
CA SER A 173 -7.97 27.41 25.31
C SER A 173 -8.00 25.88 25.19
N LEU A 174 -7.90 25.35 23.98
CA LEU A 174 -8.00 23.90 23.72
C LEU A 174 -6.63 23.22 23.60
N ALA A 175 -5.63 23.93 23.09
CA ALA A 175 -4.29 23.37 22.88
C ALA A 175 -3.24 23.91 23.88
N GLY A 176 -3.68 24.65 24.90
CA GLY A 176 -2.81 25.17 25.95
C GLY A 176 -1.70 26.09 25.44
N MET A 177 -1.91 26.76 24.30
CA MET A 177 -0.88 27.58 23.67
C MET A 177 -0.57 28.82 24.51
N THR A 178 0.70 29.08 24.73
CA THR A 178 1.20 30.31 25.39
C THR A 178 2.06 31.11 24.40
N TYR A 179 2.05 32.44 24.52
CA TYR A 179 2.82 33.34 23.66
C TYR A 179 3.27 34.58 24.42
N ASP A 180 4.56 34.90 24.33
CA ASP A 180 5.15 36.14 24.82
C ASP A 180 5.45 37.07 23.64
N ALA A 181 4.79 38.22 23.63
CA ALA A 181 4.92 39.23 22.58
C ALA A 181 6.30 39.89 22.55
N GLN A 182 7.02 39.98 23.70
CA GLN A 182 8.33 40.63 23.75
C GLN A 182 9.40 39.75 23.11
N SER A 183 9.48 38.48 23.50
CA SER A 183 10.42 37.53 22.90
C SER A 183 9.93 36.94 21.57
N ARG A 184 8.66 37.19 21.19
CA ARG A 184 7.98 36.62 20.01
C ARG A 184 7.99 35.10 20.00
N ARG A 185 7.96 34.48 21.18
CA ARG A 185 8.07 33.03 21.36
C ARG A 185 6.82 32.50 22.04
N GLY A 186 6.45 31.28 21.70
CA GLY A 186 5.37 30.57 22.34
C GLY A 186 5.63 29.08 22.50
N ARG A 187 4.74 28.42 23.25
CA ARG A 187 4.77 26.97 23.48
C ARG A 187 3.39 26.38 23.20
N LEU A 188 3.38 25.16 22.68
CA LEU A 188 2.20 24.34 22.48
C LEU A 188 2.30 23.10 23.37
N ASP A 189 1.43 23.00 24.37
CA ASP A 189 1.25 21.82 25.25
C ASP A 189 2.56 21.15 25.72
N GLY A 190 3.58 21.97 26.04
CA GLY A 190 4.91 21.51 26.49
C GLY A 190 5.80 20.84 25.43
N SER A 191 5.24 20.27 24.38
CA SER A 191 5.89 19.39 23.37
C SER A 191 6.46 20.11 22.15
N ALA A 192 6.03 21.35 21.89
CA ALA A 192 6.57 22.16 20.81
C ALA A 192 6.77 23.63 21.24
N THR A 193 7.75 24.27 20.62
CA THR A 193 8.00 25.71 20.75
C THR A 193 7.87 26.37 19.38
N PHE A 194 7.44 27.62 19.35
CA PHE A 194 7.43 28.40 18.11
C PHE A 194 7.95 29.81 18.34
N ALA A 195 8.45 30.45 17.28
CA ALA A 195 8.95 31.81 17.30
C ALA A 195 8.66 32.53 15.98
N PHE A 196 8.41 33.83 16.04
CA PHE A 196 8.37 34.69 14.86
C PHE A 196 9.67 35.49 14.75
N GLU A 197 10.40 35.28 13.67
CA GLU A 197 11.65 35.97 13.35
C GLU A 197 11.40 37.45 13.00
N ALA A 198 12.48 38.23 12.92
CA ALA A 198 12.38 39.66 12.63
C ALA A 198 11.74 39.98 11.26
N ASP A 199 11.95 39.08 10.29
CA ASP A 199 11.40 39.15 8.94
C ASP A 199 9.96 38.62 8.83
N GLY A 200 9.36 38.15 9.94
CA GLY A 200 8.01 37.58 9.98
C GLY A 200 7.95 36.07 9.74
N SER A 201 9.08 35.40 9.51
CA SER A 201 9.14 33.94 9.36
C SER A 201 8.75 33.24 10.66
N LEU A 202 7.96 32.16 10.54
CA LEU A 202 7.56 31.30 11.64
C LEU A 202 8.53 30.13 11.77
N VAL A 203 9.13 29.94 12.94
CA VAL A 203 9.96 28.79 13.25
C VAL A 203 9.28 27.94 14.30
N VAL A 204 9.00 26.68 13.99
CA VAL A 204 8.44 25.69 14.92
C VAL A 204 9.51 24.65 15.22
N ARG A 205 9.71 24.35 16.51
CA ARG A 205 10.65 23.32 16.98
C ARG A 205 9.92 22.31 17.85
N THR A 206 10.13 21.04 17.54
CA THR A 206 9.77 19.89 18.38
C THR A 206 11.05 19.13 18.75
N ASP A 207 10.92 18.08 19.56
CA ASP A 207 12.06 17.21 19.89
C ASP A 207 12.74 16.61 18.65
N ASP A 208 11.95 16.36 17.62
CA ASP A 208 12.37 15.65 16.41
C ASP A 208 12.57 16.56 15.20
N ALA A 209 12.06 17.79 15.18
CA ALA A 209 12.02 18.58 13.95
C ALA A 209 12.21 20.08 14.19
N VAL A 210 12.81 20.75 13.20
CA VAL A 210 12.80 22.21 13.11
C VAL A 210 12.22 22.60 11.77
N VAL A 211 11.14 23.37 11.78
CA VAL A 211 10.45 23.83 10.57
C VAL A 211 10.48 25.34 10.55
N THR A 212 11.01 25.92 9.48
CA THR A 212 10.99 27.35 9.22
C THR A 212 10.06 27.63 8.04
N LEU A 213 9.11 28.52 8.21
CA LEU A 213 8.11 28.91 7.23
C LEU A 213 8.20 30.41 6.98
N ALA A 214 8.33 30.82 5.73
CA ALA A 214 8.36 32.21 5.32
C ALA A 214 7.31 32.46 4.24
N ILE A 215 6.62 33.62 4.32
CA ILE A 215 5.65 34.07 3.33
C ILE A 215 6.22 35.28 2.61
N SER A 216 6.06 35.32 1.30
CA SER A 216 6.45 36.44 0.44
C SER A 216 5.46 36.62 -0.70
N ALA A 217 5.56 37.74 -1.42
CA ALA A 217 4.84 37.92 -2.68
C ALA A 217 5.41 36.98 -3.76
N PRO A 218 4.58 36.43 -4.66
CA PRO A 218 5.07 35.58 -5.74
C PRO A 218 5.87 36.40 -6.76
N SER A 219 6.66 35.72 -7.60
CA SER A 219 7.41 36.35 -8.69
C SER A 219 6.48 37.07 -9.68
N ALA A 220 6.93 38.16 -10.31
CA ALA A 220 6.07 39.00 -11.15
C ALA A 220 5.57 38.31 -12.44
N THR A 221 6.25 37.27 -12.93
CA THR A 221 5.82 36.52 -14.12
C THR A 221 6.07 35.02 -13.93
N PRO A 222 5.03 34.17 -13.87
CA PRO A 222 5.22 32.73 -13.83
C PRO A 222 5.88 32.22 -15.12
N PRO A 223 6.76 31.21 -15.02
CA PRO A 223 7.20 30.46 -16.19
C PRO A 223 6.01 29.77 -16.88
N GLY A 224 6.10 29.57 -18.20
CA GLY A 224 5.09 28.82 -18.95
C GLY A 224 5.04 27.34 -18.55
N LEU A 225 3.98 26.62 -18.93
CA LEU A 225 3.82 25.19 -18.61
C LEU A 225 5.04 24.35 -19.06
N ASP A 226 5.61 24.68 -20.23
CA ASP A 226 6.68 23.95 -20.90
C ASP A 226 8.10 24.43 -20.57
N ASP A 227 8.24 25.46 -19.75
CA ASP A 227 9.53 26.08 -19.45
C ASP A 227 10.36 25.22 -18.47
N TRP A 228 10.97 24.16 -19.02
CA TRP A 228 11.78 23.16 -18.33
C TRP A 228 13.10 22.93 -19.06
N PRO A 229 14.03 23.92 -19.04
CA PRO A 229 15.27 23.83 -19.80
C PRO A 229 16.10 22.62 -19.38
N GLY A 230 16.55 21.84 -20.37
CA GLY A 230 17.39 20.66 -20.16
C GLY A 230 16.64 19.35 -19.88
N LEU A 231 15.36 19.39 -19.49
CA LEU A 231 14.59 18.18 -19.18
C LEU A 231 13.96 17.56 -20.42
N THR A 232 13.97 16.23 -20.48
CA THR A 232 13.27 15.47 -21.52
C THR A 232 11.77 15.46 -21.22
N GLN A 233 10.95 15.94 -22.14
CA GLN A 233 9.50 15.94 -21.96
C GLN A 233 8.89 14.58 -22.34
N SER A 234 8.10 14.02 -21.42
CA SER A 234 7.23 12.86 -21.65
C SER A 234 5.78 13.30 -21.55
N LYS A 235 4.95 12.92 -22.53
CA LYS A 235 3.52 13.25 -22.49
C LYS A 235 2.77 12.20 -21.68
N VAL A 236 1.85 12.66 -20.83
CA VAL A 236 0.90 11.81 -20.09
C VAL A 236 -0.49 12.48 -20.12
N PRO A 237 -1.61 11.75 -20.10
CA PRO A 237 -2.92 12.37 -19.96
C PRO A 237 -3.01 13.24 -18.70
N ARG A 238 -3.54 14.47 -18.81
CA ARG A 238 -3.64 15.38 -17.66
C ARG A 238 -4.46 14.78 -16.53
N GLU A 239 -5.60 14.18 -16.87
CA GLU A 239 -6.47 13.53 -15.89
C GLU A 239 -5.75 12.44 -15.11
N GLU A 240 -4.95 11.61 -15.78
CA GLU A 240 -4.16 10.57 -15.13
C GLU A 240 -3.07 11.13 -14.21
N LEU A 241 -2.37 12.18 -14.66
CA LEU A 241 -1.34 12.86 -13.86
C LEU A 241 -1.96 13.45 -12.59
N GLU A 242 -3.01 14.28 -12.73
CA GLU A 242 -3.64 14.95 -11.60
C GLU A 242 -4.31 13.94 -10.65
N ARG A 243 -5.01 12.92 -11.19
CA ARG A 243 -5.58 11.81 -10.39
C ARG A 243 -4.52 11.09 -9.58
N THR A 244 -3.37 10.78 -10.20
CA THR A 244 -2.27 10.10 -9.53
C THR A 244 -1.74 10.90 -8.34
N LEU A 245 -1.57 12.21 -8.50
CA LEU A 245 -1.08 13.07 -7.43
C LEU A 245 -2.15 13.32 -6.35
N VAL A 246 -3.38 13.63 -6.74
CA VAL A 246 -4.49 13.91 -5.80
C VAL A 246 -4.82 12.69 -4.96
N ARG A 247 -5.07 11.55 -5.60
CA ARG A 247 -5.43 10.31 -4.91
C ARG A 247 -4.24 9.72 -4.16
N GLY A 248 -3.03 9.88 -4.68
CA GLY A 248 -1.80 9.43 -4.01
C GLY A 248 -1.55 10.18 -2.70
N VAL A 249 -1.68 11.51 -2.71
CA VAL A 249 -1.55 12.33 -1.50
C VAL A 249 -2.69 12.05 -0.52
N ARG A 250 -3.93 11.95 -1.02
CA ARG A 250 -5.09 11.60 -0.20
C ARG A 250 -4.89 10.28 0.53
N ARG A 251 -4.47 9.25 -0.20
CA ARG A 251 -4.27 7.92 0.37
C ARG A 251 -3.06 7.90 1.31
N ALA A 252 -1.99 8.63 1.02
CA ALA A 252 -0.87 8.80 1.95
C ALA A 252 -1.31 9.41 3.30
N LEU A 253 -2.20 10.41 3.30
CA LEU A 253 -2.80 10.99 4.51
C LEU A 253 -3.57 9.95 5.33
N GLU A 254 -4.38 9.13 4.66
CA GLU A 254 -5.14 8.04 5.27
C GLU A 254 -4.22 6.98 5.91
N ILE A 255 -3.09 6.67 5.27
CA ILE A 255 -2.14 5.67 5.77
C ILE A 255 -1.33 6.18 6.97
N LEU A 256 -0.86 7.43 6.89
CA LEU A 256 0.03 8.03 7.89
C LEU A 256 -0.71 8.48 9.15
N ALA A 257 -1.97 8.88 9.00
CA ALA A 257 -2.81 9.38 10.08
C ALA A 257 -4.23 8.79 9.96
N PRO A 258 -4.39 7.46 10.10
CA PRO A 258 -5.67 6.78 9.85
C PRO A 258 -6.71 7.14 10.92
N SER A 259 -7.94 7.40 10.48
CA SER A 259 -9.08 7.58 11.38
C SER A 259 -9.71 6.25 11.79
N LYS A 260 -10.67 6.29 12.73
CA LYS A 260 -11.43 5.11 13.14
C LYS A 260 -12.16 4.41 12.00
N VAL A 261 -12.46 5.11 10.91
CA VAL A 261 -13.08 4.52 9.72
C VAL A 261 -12.20 3.41 9.13
N LEU A 262 -10.87 3.56 9.20
CA LEU A 262 -9.91 2.56 8.73
C LEU A 262 -9.46 1.61 9.85
N THR A 263 -9.20 2.11 11.06
CA THR A 263 -8.69 1.28 12.16
C THR A 263 -9.77 0.43 12.85
N SER A 264 -11.03 0.74 12.62
CA SER A 264 -12.19 0.06 13.22
C SER A 264 -13.37 0.12 12.24
N PRO A 265 -13.22 -0.50 11.04
CA PRO A 265 -14.23 -0.42 9.99
C PRO A 265 -15.54 -1.08 10.44
N SER A 266 -16.65 -0.63 9.84
CA SER A 266 -17.95 -1.29 10.03
C SER A 266 -17.85 -2.77 9.67
N GLN A 267 -18.33 -3.62 10.57
CA GLN A 267 -18.39 -5.07 10.39
C GLN A 267 -19.79 -5.52 9.92
N ALA A 268 -20.52 -4.63 9.25
CA ALA A 268 -21.82 -4.96 8.69
C ALA A 268 -21.68 -6.05 7.63
N GLU A 269 -22.47 -7.11 7.78
CA GLU A 269 -22.63 -8.14 6.76
C GLU A 269 -23.40 -7.57 5.57
N ARG A 270 -23.03 -8.03 4.36
CA ARG A 270 -23.69 -7.63 3.11
C ARG A 270 -23.81 -8.83 2.19
N GLN A 271 -24.81 -8.83 1.34
CA GLN A 271 -25.07 -9.92 0.41
C GLN A 271 -25.46 -9.38 -0.97
N THR A 272 -25.11 -10.14 -2.00
CA THR A 272 -25.49 -10.01 -3.40
C THR A 272 -25.96 -11.40 -3.87
N ASP A 273 -26.49 -11.51 -5.08
CA ASP A 273 -26.95 -12.79 -5.62
C ASP A 273 -25.86 -13.87 -5.62
N HIS A 274 -24.61 -13.47 -5.83
CA HIS A 274 -23.45 -14.36 -6.02
C HIS A 274 -22.35 -14.17 -4.98
N GLY A 275 -22.67 -13.53 -3.84
CA GLY A 275 -21.70 -13.39 -2.78
C GLY A 275 -22.22 -12.84 -1.47
N ARG A 276 -21.51 -13.16 -0.39
CA ARG A 276 -21.78 -12.72 0.97
C ARG A 276 -20.49 -12.23 1.64
N LEU A 277 -20.50 -11.00 2.12
CA LEU A 277 -19.49 -10.41 2.99
C LEU A 277 -19.91 -10.62 4.45
N GLN A 278 -19.04 -11.24 5.23
CA GLN A 278 -19.21 -11.48 6.66
C GLN A 278 -17.90 -11.22 7.42
N TRP A 279 -17.97 -11.27 8.76
CA TRP A 279 -16.83 -11.02 9.64
C TRP A 279 -16.70 -12.12 10.69
N ILE A 280 -15.50 -12.66 10.85
CA ILE A 280 -15.19 -13.71 11.82
C ILE A 280 -14.07 -13.20 12.71
N ASP A 281 -14.32 -12.99 14.00
CA ASP A 281 -13.37 -12.42 14.97
C ASP A 281 -12.70 -11.12 14.48
N GLY A 282 -13.46 -10.28 13.79
CA GLY A 282 -13.00 -9.01 13.20
C GLY A 282 -12.21 -9.15 11.89
N HIS A 283 -12.08 -10.36 11.36
CA HIS A 283 -11.47 -10.63 10.06
C HIS A 283 -12.52 -10.65 8.94
N ARG A 284 -12.25 -9.94 7.85
CA ARG A 284 -13.14 -9.81 6.70
C ARG A 284 -13.12 -11.08 5.86
N VAL A 285 -14.26 -11.73 5.68
CA VAL A 285 -14.42 -12.94 4.87
C VAL A 285 -15.50 -12.71 3.81
N VAL A 286 -15.19 -13.02 2.55
CA VAL A 286 -16.15 -12.92 1.45
C VAL A 286 -16.31 -14.28 0.79
N LEU A 287 -17.56 -14.72 0.66
CA LEU A 287 -17.97 -15.94 -0.02
C LEU A 287 -18.47 -15.53 -1.40
N LEU A 288 -17.97 -16.16 -2.48
CA LEU A 288 -18.31 -15.86 -3.87
C LEU A 288 -18.60 -17.15 -4.63
N SER A 289 -19.67 -17.17 -5.45
CA SER A 289 -20.03 -18.36 -6.24
C SER A 289 -20.68 -18.03 -7.57
N GLY A 290 -20.51 -18.93 -8.55
CA GLY A 290 -21.12 -18.84 -9.88
C GLY A 290 -20.09 -18.71 -10.99
N SER A 291 -20.51 -18.10 -12.10
CA SER A 291 -19.64 -17.86 -13.24
C SER A 291 -18.56 -16.80 -12.90
N PRO A 292 -17.44 -16.75 -13.65
CA PRO A 292 -16.41 -15.74 -13.43
C PRO A 292 -16.95 -14.30 -13.49
N ALA A 293 -17.93 -14.02 -14.35
CA ALA A 293 -18.55 -12.70 -14.44
C ALA A 293 -19.36 -12.34 -13.19
N GLU A 294 -20.10 -13.30 -12.64
CA GLU A 294 -20.91 -13.14 -11.44
C GLU A 294 -20.03 -12.95 -10.20
N ILE A 295 -18.98 -13.77 -10.07
CA ILE A 295 -17.97 -13.65 -9.01
C ILE A 295 -17.30 -12.28 -9.06
N GLY A 296 -16.86 -11.83 -10.24
CA GLY A 296 -16.23 -10.53 -10.40
C GLY A 296 -17.16 -9.38 -10.02
N ARG A 297 -18.41 -9.42 -10.47
CA ARG A 297 -19.44 -8.42 -10.09
C ARG A 297 -19.66 -8.39 -8.58
N ALA A 298 -19.90 -9.54 -7.95
CA ALA A 298 -20.13 -9.65 -6.51
C ALA A 298 -18.91 -9.17 -5.70
N HIS A 299 -17.68 -9.47 -6.15
CA HIS A 299 -16.46 -8.94 -5.55
C HIS A 299 -16.50 -7.40 -5.55
N GLY A 300 -16.71 -6.77 -6.71
CA GLY A 300 -16.73 -5.31 -6.84
C GLY A 300 -17.81 -4.65 -5.98
N GLU A 301 -19.04 -5.19 -5.98
CA GLU A 301 -20.17 -4.65 -5.21
C GLU A 301 -19.96 -4.75 -3.69
N LEU A 302 -19.48 -5.91 -3.21
CA LEU A 302 -19.25 -6.14 -1.79
C LEU A 302 -18.01 -5.43 -1.27
N LEU A 303 -16.99 -5.22 -2.10
CA LEU A 303 -15.69 -4.73 -1.66
C LEU A 303 -15.26 -3.40 -2.31
N ALA A 304 -16.20 -2.59 -2.81
CA ALA A 304 -15.92 -1.32 -3.48
C ALA A 304 -14.93 -0.42 -2.70
N ASP A 305 -15.24 -0.13 -1.44
CA ASP A 305 -14.42 0.72 -0.58
C ASP A 305 -13.00 0.18 -0.34
N PRO A 306 -12.80 -1.07 0.14
CA PRO A 306 -11.47 -1.62 0.33
C PRO A 306 -10.72 -1.85 -0.99
N ALA A 307 -11.39 -2.22 -2.08
CA ALA A 307 -10.77 -2.35 -3.40
C ALA A 307 -10.22 -1.01 -3.88
N GLN A 308 -11.01 0.06 -3.75
CA GLN A 308 -10.55 1.39 -4.13
C GLN A 308 -9.37 1.86 -3.27
N ALA A 309 -9.38 1.58 -1.96
CA ALA A 309 -8.24 1.89 -1.09
C ALA A 309 -6.98 1.10 -1.50
N CYS A 310 -7.12 -0.16 -1.90
CA CYS A 310 -6.03 -0.98 -2.43
C CYS A 310 -5.45 -0.37 -3.71
N ILE A 311 -6.31 -0.02 -4.66
CA ILE A 311 -5.92 0.60 -5.94
C ILE A 311 -5.22 1.94 -5.72
N ASP A 312 -5.76 2.80 -4.85
CA ASP A 312 -5.15 4.11 -4.54
C ASP A 312 -3.79 3.95 -3.83
N SER A 313 -3.61 2.88 -3.07
CA SER A 313 -2.34 2.55 -2.43
C SER A 313 -1.28 2.13 -3.45
N VAL A 314 -1.64 1.24 -4.37
CA VAL A 314 -0.73 0.68 -5.39
C VAL A 314 -0.47 1.67 -6.52
N LEU A 315 -1.51 2.13 -7.20
CA LEU A 315 -1.38 2.92 -8.41
C LEU A 315 -0.96 4.35 -8.13
N HIS A 316 -1.57 4.97 -7.12
CA HIS A 316 -1.43 6.40 -6.91
C HIS A 316 -0.38 6.74 -5.86
N THR A 317 -0.41 6.10 -4.69
CA THR A 317 0.56 6.38 -3.61
C THR A 317 1.92 5.79 -3.94
N PHE A 318 1.99 4.46 -4.09
CA PHE A 318 3.21 3.77 -4.44
C PHE A 318 3.69 4.17 -5.85
N GLY A 319 2.79 4.25 -6.83
CA GLY A 319 3.15 4.69 -8.17
C GLY A 319 3.74 6.10 -8.26
N THR A 320 3.26 7.06 -7.47
CA THR A 320 3.89 8.39 -7.37
C THR A 320 5.32 8.28 -6.83
N VAL A 321 5.51 7.53 -5.74
CA VAL A 321 6.84 7.33 -5.15
C VAL A 321 7.78 6.64 -6.13
N GLN A 322 7.33 5.60 -6.83
CA GLN A 322 8.13 4.91 -7.84
C GLN A 322 8.47 5.81 -9.03
N THR A 323 7.52 6.63 -9.48
CA THR A 323 7.76 7.59 -10.55
C THR A 323 8.86 8.58 -10.16
N ILE A 324 8.80 9.11 -8.94
CA ILE A 324 9.84 10.01 -8.40
C ILE A 324 11.19 9.31 -8.26
N ARG A 325 11.20 8.03 -7.84
CA ARG A 325 12.43 7.26 -7.59
C ARG A 325 13.15 6.79 -8.86
N THR A 326 12.39 6.47 -9.91
CA THR A 326 12.93 5.85 -11.13
C THR A 326 13.04 6.85 -12.27
N GLY A 327 12.27 7.94 -12.24
CA GLY A 327 12.11 8.83 -13.39
C GLY A 327 11.24 8.26 -14.50
N ARG A 328 10.61 7.08 -14.31
CA ARG A 328 9.70 6.46 -15.27
C ARG A 328 8.27 6.56 -14.76
N TRP A 329 7.33 6.80 -15.67
CA TRP A 329 5.92 6.86 -15.30
C TRP A 329 5.42 5.46 -14.93
N PHE A 330 5.12 5.23 -13.65
CA PHE A 330 4.84 3.88 -13.11
C PHE A 330 3.70 3.16 -13.84
N ARG A 331 2.68 3.88 -14.31
CA ARG A 331 1.58 3.28 -15.06
C ARG A 331 2.06 2.61 -16.36
N HIS A 332 3.00 3.23 -17.06
CA HIS A 332 3.56 2.63 -18.28
C HIS A 332 4.36 1.36 -17.99
N ASP A 333 5.06 1.29 -16.86
CA ASP A 333 5.78 0.08 -16.44
C ASP A 333 4.78 -1.07 -16.17
N LEU A 334 3.64 -0.78 -15.55
CA LEU A 334 2.55 -1.75 -15.35
C LEU A 334 1.93 -2.22 -16.68
N ASP A 335 1.60 -1.28 -17.57
CA ASP A 335 1.00 -1.60 -18.87
C ASP A 335 1.96 -2.46 -19.73
N ALA A 336 3.27 -2.17 -19.67
CA ALA A 336 4.29 -2.95 -20.34
C ALA A 336 4.42 -4.38 -19.77
N ALA A 337 4.33 -4.53 -18.45
CA ALA A 337 4.28 -5.84 -17.81
C ALA A 337 3.02 -6.60 -18.23
N PHE A 338 1.84 -5.96 -18.14
CA PHE A 338 0.57 -6.56 -18.53
C PHE A 338 0.57 -6.99 -20.00
N ALA A 339 1.10 -6.18 -20.92
CA ALA A 339 1.16 -6.54 -22.34
C ALA A 339 1.87 -7.89 -22.59
N ARG A 340 2.95 -8.17 -21.84
CA ARG A 340 3.73 -9.42 -21.94
C ARG A 340 3.08 -10.59 -21.23
N LEU A 341 2.44 -10.33 -20.09
CA LEU A 341 1.79 -11.34 -19.26
C LEU A 341 0.42 -11.76 -19.80
N SER A 342 -0.30 -10.83 -20.40
CA SER A 342 -1.70 -11.01 -20.77
C SER A 342 -1.93 -12.26 -21.63
N PRO A 343 -1.13 -12.61 -22.65
CA PRO A 343 -1.37 -13.79 -23.48
C PRO A 343 -1.43 -15.11 -22.70
N HIS A 344 -0.86 -15.13 -21.49
CA HIS A 344 -0.79 -16.30 -20.62
C HIS A 344 -1.87 -16.31 -19.52
N ILE A 345 -2.71 -15.27 -19.43
CA ILE A 345 -3.81 -15.18 -18.46
C ILE A 345 -5.06 -15.88 -19.03
N PRO A 346 -5.63 -16.89 -18.33
CA PRO A 346 -6.85 -17.56 -18.77
C PRO A 346 -8.03 -16.61 -18.98
N GLN A 347 -8.83 -16.88 -20.01
CA GLN A 347 -9.99 -16.04 -20.35
C GLN A 347 -10.98 -15.89 -19.19
N ARG A 348 -11.18 -16.94 -18.38
CA ARG A 348 -12.06 -16.89 -17.19
C ARG A 348 -11.60 -15.84 -16.17
N HIS A 349 -10.29 -15.71 -15.93
CA HIS A 349 -9.75 -14.72 -15.01
C HIS A 349 -9.94 -13.31 -15.57
N ARG A 350 -9.72 -13.09 -16.88
CA ARG A 350 -10.00 -11.80 -17.53
C ARG A 350 -11.47 -11.39 -17.42
N ILE A 351 -12.40 -12.34 -17.62
CA ILE A 351 -13.85 -12.09 -17.48
C ILE A 351 -14.18 -11.62 -16.07
N GLU A 352 -13.63 -12.29 -15.05
CA GLU A 352 -13.81 -11.92 -13.65
C GLU A 352 -13.23 -10.53 -13.33
N THR A 353 -11.98 -10.28 -13.74
CA THR A 353 -11.32 -8.98 -13.54
C THR A 353 -12.12 -7.83 -14.13
N ARG A 354 -12.63 -8.00 -15.35
CA ARG A 354 -13.41 -6.97 -16.05
C ARG A 354 -14.81 -6.79 -15.46
N ALA A 355 -15.45 -7.86 -15.00
CA ALA A 355 -16.72 -7.75 -14.29
C ALA A 355 -16.56 -7.01 -12.96
N MET A 356 -15.47 -7.27 -12.23
CA MET A 356 -15.11 -6.51 -11.04
C MET A 356 -14.82 -5.04 -11.37
N ALA A 357 -14.07 -4.76 -12.43
CA ALA A 357 -13.79 -3.39 -12.87
C ALA A 357 -15.07 -2.60 -13.15
N ARG A 358 -16.02 -3.19 -13.90
CA ARG A 358 -17.32 -2.58 -14.18
C ARG A 358 -18.14 -2.31 -12.91
N ALA A 359 -18.17 -3.27 -11.97
CA ALA A 359 -18.86 -3.10 -10.69
C ALA A 359 -18.23 -2.00 -9.81
N LEU A 360 -16.91 -1.79 -9.92
CA LEU A 360 -16.20 -0.70 -9.27
C LEU A 360 -16.34 0.65 -9.99
N GLY A 361 -16.93 0.69 -11.19
CA GLY A 361 -16.98 1.87 -12.03
C GLY A 361 -15.60 2.31 -12.55
N LEU A 362 -14.69 1.35 -12.73
CA LEU A 362 -13.31 1.58 -13.19
C LEU A 362 -13.12 1.10 -14.63
N ASP A 363 -12.12 1.67 -15.28
CA ASP A 363 -11.66 1.23 -16.59
C ASP A 363 -11.17 -0.23 -16.54
N GLU A 364 -11.54 -1.03 -17.55
CA GLU A 364 -11.23 -2.46 -17.58
C GLU A 364 -9.73 -2.71 -17.77
N ASP A 365 -9.08 -1.98 -18.67
CA ASP A 365 -7.65 -2.12 -18.97
C ASP A 365 -6.79 -1.63 -17.80
N LEU A 366 -7.28 -0.64 -17.06
CA LEU A 366 -6.74 -0.19 -15.77
C LEU A 366 -6.63 -1.36 -14.78
N VAL A 367 -7.73 -2.05 -14.53
CA VAL A 367 -7.84 -3.09 -13.51
C VAL A 367 -7.15 -4.39 -13.97
N ASP A 368 -7.18 -4.71 -15.26
CA ASP A 368 -6.40 -5.78 -15.87
C ASP A 368 -4.91 -5.60 -15.57
N SER A 369 -4.36 -4.40 -15.80
CA SER A 369 -2.94 -4.10 -15.56
C SER A 369 -2.58 -4.04 -14.07
N LEU A 370 -3.52 -3.70 -13.19
CA LEU A 370 -3.30 -3.72 -11.74
C LEU A 370 -3.24 -5.14 -11.19
N ASN A 371 -3.95 -6.09 -11.78
CA ASN A 371 -3.98 -7.47 -11.30
C ASN A 371 -2.69 -8.25 -11.59
N VAL A 372 -1.73 -7.68 -12.33
CA VAL A 372 -0.38 -8.22 -12.50
C VAL A 372 0.68 -7.56 -11.61
N PHE A 373 0.31 -6.57 -10.80
CA PHE A 373 1.23 -5.86 -9.90
C PHE A 373 2.10 -6.77 -8.98
N PRO A 374 1.60 -7.91 -8.46
CA PRO A 374 2.43 -8.81 -7.65
C PRO A 374 3.65 -9.40 -8.37
N GLU A 375 3.70 -9.38 -9.71
CA GLU A 375 4.86 -9.83 -10.50
C GLU A 375 6.13 -8.99 -10.27
N LEU A 376 6.01 -7.89 -9.53
CA LEU A 376 7.10 -6.96 -9.25
C LEU A 376 7.77 -7.18 -7.88
N PHE A 377 7.37 -8.18 -7.04
CA PHE A 377 7.85 -8.28 -5.64
C PHE A 377 7.98 -9.69 -5.01
N HIS A 378 8.51 -9.76 -3.76
CA HIS A 378 9.13 -10.98 -3.18
C HIS A 378 8.84 -11.25 -1.67
N CYS A 379 8.85 -12.52 -1.20
CA CYS A 379 8.26 -12.99 0.10
C CYS A 379 9.03 -14.16 0.82
N SER A 380 8.42 -15.00 1.69
CA SER A 380 9.01 -16.20 2.40
C SER A 380 7.99 -17.26 2.91
N GLY A 381 8.37 -18.54 3.13
CA GLY A 381 7.43 -19.62 3.58
C GLY A 381 8.04 -20.98 4.02
N PHE A 382 7.28 -21.92 4.60
CA PHE A 382 7.74 -23.27 5.01
C PHE A 382 6.62 -24.32 5.06
N ALA A 383 6.95 -25.60 5.03
CA ALA A 383 6.05 -26.70 5.40
C ALA A 383 6.77 -27.74 6.28
N VAL A 384 6.07 -28.25 7.30
CA VAL A 384 6.57 -29.26 8.25
C VAL A 384 5.48 -30.29 8.50
N PHE A 385 5.81 -31.57 8.62
CA PHE A 385 4.84 -32.66 8.74
C PHE A 385 5.48 -33.91 9.38
N GLY A 386 4.77 -35.03 9.48
CA GLY A 386 5.37 -36.32 9.88
C GLY A 386 6.02 -36.27 11.27
N ASP A 387 7.23 -36.80 11.40
CA ASP A 387 7.94 -36.80 12.68
C ASP A 387 8.38 -35.39 13.11
N ALA A 388 8.31 -34.38 12.22
CA ALA A 388 8.56 -33.00 12.60
C ALA A 388 7.42 -32.39 13.43
N THR A 389 6.21 -32.96 13.40
CA THR A 389 5.00 -32.40 14.04
C THR A 389 4.51 -33.30 15.16
N GLY A 390 3.99 -32.70 16.25
CA GLY A 390 3.61 -33.45 17.45
C GLY A 390 2.39 -34.37 17.25
N ASP A 391 1.65 -34.16 16.17
CA ASP A 391 0.45 -34.89 15.77
C ASP A 391 0.59 -35.59 14.41
N GLY A 392 1.77 -35.54 13.79
CA GLY A 392 2.03 -36.11 12.46
C GLY A 392 1.41 -35.34 11.29
N LYS A 393 0.66 -34.26 11.53
CA LYS A 393 -0.05 -33.49 10.49
C LYS A 393 0.88 -32.53 9.76
N LEU A 394 0.53 -32.20 8.52
CA LEU A 394 1.20 -31.15 7.76
C LEU A 394 0.73 -29.74 8.15
N TYR A 395 1.70 -28.90 8.49
CA TYR A 395 1.55 -27.47 8.71
C TYR A 395 2.33 -26.70 7.64
N HIS A 396 1.64 -25.84 6.89
CA HIS A 396 2.24 -24.98 5.87
C HIS A 396 2.12 -23.52 6.30
N GLY A 397 3.25 -22.91 6.64
CA GLY A 397 3.35 -21.50 7.03
C GLY A 397 3.78 -20.61 5.88
N ARG A 398 3.02 -19.55 5.60
CA ARG A 398 3.32 -18.55 4.57
C ARG A 398 3.47 -17.17 5.22
N VAL A 399 4.60 -16.48 4.97
CA VAL A 399 4.92 -15.15 5.49
C VAL A 399 4.97 -14.10 4.36
N LEU A 400 3.98 -13.18 4.31
CA LEU A 400 4.04 -12.04 3.38
C LEU A 400 4.95 -10.97 3.94
N ASP A 401 6.15 -10.75 3.41
CA ASP A 401 6.95 -9.59 3.78
C ASP A 401 6.75 -8.48 2.73
N TYR A 402 5.62 -7.76 2.83
CA TYR A 402 5.17 -6.82 1.81
C TYR A 402 4.68 -5.48 2.37
N MET A 403 5.26 -4.38 1.87
CA MET A 403 4.82 -2.97 1.97
C MET A 403 3.70 -2.60 2.98
N THR A 404 3.84 -2.91 4.27
CA THR A 404 2.89 -2.47 5.32
C THR A 404 2.77 -0.94 5.40
N THR A 405 3.73 -0.23 4.82
CA THR A 405 3.79 1.23 4.74
C THR A 405 2.90 1.86 3.68
N ILE A 406 2.29 1.08 2.77
CA ILE A 406 1.38 1.61 1.75
C ILE A 406 -0.10 1.31 2.05
N GLY A 407 -0.45 0.70 3.18
CA GLY A 407 -1.84 0.58 3.61
C GLY A 407 -2.66 -0.53 2.95
N LEU A 408 -2.02 -1.55 2.37
CA LEU A 408 -2.73 -2.70 1.78
C LEU A 408 -3.57 -3.46 2.80
N GLN A 409 -3.20 -3.42 4.08
CA GLN A 409 -3.94 -4.06 5.16
C GLN A 409 -5.41 -3.62 5.27
N ASP A 410 -5.75 -2.40 4.82
CA ASP A 410 -7.14 -1.91 4.82
C ASP A 410 -8.04 -2.73 3.87
N ALA A 411 -7.42 -3.34 2.86
CA ALA A 411 -8.04 -4.18 1.85
C ALA A 411 -7.94 -5.68 2.13
N ALA A 412 -7.24 -6.10 3.19
CA ALA A 412 -7.04 -7.52 3.50
C ALA A 412 -8.38 -8.25 3.65
N THR A 413 -8.52 -9.36 2.94
CA THR A 413 -9.77 -10.12 2.82
C THR A 413 -9.45 -11.59 2.57
N THR A 414 -10.10 -12.50 3.30
CA THR A 414 -10.12 -13.92 2.90
C THR A 414 -11.31 -14.19 2.00
N PHE A 415 -11.04 -14.74 0.83
CA PHE A 415 -12.04 -15.12 -0.17
C PHE A 415 -12.29 -16.62 -0.09
N ILE A 416 -13.55 -17.02 -0.03
CA ILE A 416 -14.01 -18.39 -0.25
C ILE A 416 -14.72 -18.40 -1.59
N VAL A 417 -14.14 -19.05 -2.59
CA VAL A 417 -14.58 -18.95 -3.99
C VAL A 417 -15.03 -20.33 -4.47
N ALA A 418 -16.23 -20.39 -5.04
CA ALA A 418 -16.78 -21.58 -5.70
C ALA A 418 -17.19 -21.22 -7.13
N ALA A 419 -16.23 -21.22 -8.05
CA ALA A 419 -16.47 -20.94 -9.46
C ALA A 419 -17.01 -22.15 -10.20
N ASP A 420 -17.93 -21.93 -11.14
CA ASP A 420 -18.56 -23.00 -11.93
C ASP A 420 -17.53 -23.90 -12.61
N GLY A 421 -17.65 -25.21 -12.37
CA GLY A 421 -16.77 -26.23 -12.95
C GLY A 421 -15.33 -26.24 -12.42
N GLN A 422 -15.02 -25.49 -11.36
CA GLN A 422 -13.70 -25.47 -10.70
C GLN A 422 -13.76 -26.02 -9.28
N ILE A 423 -12.60 -26.39 -8.74
CA ILE A 423 -12.49 -26.77 -7.32
C ILE A 423 -12.68 -25.51 -6.46
N PRO A 424 -13.57 -25.54 -5.46
CA PRO A 424 -13.72 -24.43 -4.52
C PRO A 424 -12.47 -24.24 -3.66
N PHE A 425 -12.14 -22.99 -3.32
CA PHE A 425 -10.92 -22.68 -2.60
C PHE A 425 -11.03 -21.49 -1.66
N ALA A 426 -10.12 -21.46 -0.68
CA ALA A 426 -9.79 -20.28 0.10
C ALA A 426 -8.58 -19.56 -0.49
N ASN A 427 -8.66 -18.23 -0.54
CA ASN A 427 -7.56 -17.34 -0.91
C ASN A 427 -7.44 -16.21 0.11
N VAL A 428 -6.28 -16.07 0.75
CA VAL A 428 -5.98 -14.95 1.64
C VAL A 428 -5.32 -13.86 0.80
N GLY A 429 -6.05 -12.78 0.54
CA GLY A 429 -5.65 -11.76 -0.42
C GLY A 429 -6.19 -10.36 -0.08
N TYR A 430 -6.42 -9.57 -1.11
CA TYR A 430 -6.78 -8.15 -1.00
C TYR A 430 -7.94 -7.83 -1.92
N ALA A 431 -8.88 -7.00 -1.45
CA ALA A 431 -9.95 -6.49 -2.29
C ALA A 431 -9.40 -5.81 -3.55
N GLY A 432 -10.02 -6.07 -4.71
CA GLY A 432 -9.56 -5.58 -6.01
C GLY A 432 -8.50 -6.46 -6.68
N PHE A 433 -8.05 -7.54 -6.03
CA PHE A 433 -7.08 -8.49 -6.57
C PHE A 433 -7.68 -9.89 -6.65
N ILE A 434 -7.69 -10.48 -7.85
CA ILE A 434 -8.31 -11.77 -8.12
C ILE A 434 -7.32 -12.94 -8.10
N GLY A 435 -6.02 -12.68 -8.17
CA GLY A 435 -4.98 -13.71 -8.13
C GLY A 435 -4.82 -14.33 -6.74
N SER A 436 -3.96 -15.34 -6.62
CA SER A 436 -3.64 -15.96 -5.32
C SER A 436 -2.16 -15.86 -5.00
N VAL A 437 -1.86 -15.58 -3.74
CA VAL A 437 -0.51 -15.63 -3.15
C VAL A 437 -0.45 -16.52 -1.91
N SER A 438 -1.60 -16.94 -1.40
CA SER A 438 -1.72 -17.82 -0.24
C SER A 438 -3.10 -18.46 -0.30
N GLY A 439 -3.17 -19.77 -0.48
CA GLY A 439 -4.47 -20.42 -0.58
C GLY A 439 -4.45 -21.92 -0.34
N MET A 440 -5.65 -22.45 -0.15
CA MET A 440 -5.91 -23.87 0.02
C MET A 440 -7.25 -24.22 -0.62
N ASN A 441 -7.32 -25.33 -1.35
CA ASN A 441 -8.55 -25.77 -2.01
C ASN A 441 -9.27 -26.89 -1.25
N ALA A 442 -10.50 -27.19 -1.67
CA ALA A 442 -11.35 -28.23 -1.07
C ALA A 442 -10.78 -29.66 -1.22
N GLU A 443 -9.72 -29.82 -2.00
CA GLU A 443 -8.97 -31.08 -2.19
C GLU A 443 -7.75 -31.19 -1.26
N ALA A 444 -7.65 -30.31 -0.25
CA ALA A 444 -6.57 -30.23 0.71
C ALA A 444 -5.18 -29.93 0.10
N ILE A 445 -5.14 -29.30 -1.08
CA ILE A 445 -3.92 -28.72 -1.63
C ILE A 445 -3.74 -27.32 -1.05
N SER A 446 -2.56 -27.01 -0.55
CA SER A 446 -2.19 -25.66 -0.09
C SER A 446 -0.91 -25.17 -0.75
N LEU A 447 -0.88 -23.87 -1.05
CA LEU A 447 0.17 -23.24 -1.84
C LEU A 447 0.61 -21.93 -1.18
N GLY A 448 1.93 -21.72 -1.19
CA GLY A 448 2.60 -20.54 -0.68
C GLY A 448 3.84 -20.27 -1.52
N GLU A 449 4.20 -19.00 -1.62
CA GLU A 449 5.23 -18.48 -2.50
C GLU A 449 6.25 -17.62 -1.74
N MET A 450 7.37 -17.41 -2.41
CA MET A 450 8.42 -16.50 -2.01
C MET A 450 9.03 -15.98 -3.30
N GLY A 451 8.89 -14.70 -3.60
CA GLY A 451 9.60 -14.15 -4.75
C GLY A 451 11.12 -14.20 -4.58
N GLY A 452 11.81 -14.27 -5.71
CA GLY A 452 13.25 -14.27 -5.83
C GLY A 452 13.76 -12.99 -6.48
N GLY A 453 14.41 -13.11 -7.63
CA GLY A 453 14.74 -11.99 -8.51
C GLY A 453 14.06 -12.08 -9.88
N GLY A 454 14.73 -11.60 -10.91
CA GLY A 454 14.28 -11.77 -12.31
C GLY A 454 13.19 -10.81 -12.77
N GLU A 455 12.95 -9.70 -12.05
CA GLU A 455 12.06 -8.62 -12.52
C GLU A 455 12.37 -8.26 -13.98
N GLY A 456 11.32 -8.19 -14.80
CA GLY A 456 11.44 -7.98 -16.25
C GLY A 456 11.45 -9.27 -17.08
N LYS A 457 11.46 -10.47 -16.49
CA LYS A 457 11.24 -11.74 -17.20
C LYS A 457 9.75 -12.13 -17.16
N TRP A 458 8.93 -11.48 -17.97
CA TRP A 458 7.46 -11.55 -17.89
C TRP A 458 6.77 -12.37 -19.01
N ASP A 459 7.52 -13.05 -19.87
CA ASP A 459 6.95 -13.81 -20.99
C ASP A 459 6.48 -15.22 -20.55
N GLY A 460 5.52 -15.24 -19.60
CA GLY A 460 4.98 -16.47 -19.02
C GLY A 460 3.68 -16.24 -18.25
N VAL A 461 3.14 -17.30 -17.65
CA VAL A 461 1.94 -17.22 -16.79
C VAL A 461 2.31 -16.44 -15.53
N PRO A 462 1.59 -15.36 -15.15
CA PRO A 462 1.82 -14.68 -13.89
C PRO A 462 1.79 -15.66 -12.72
N MET A 463 2.71 -15.51 -11.77
CA MET A 463 2.78 -16.33 -10.55
C MET A 463 1.44 -16.39 -9.84
N ALA A 464 0.77 -15.25 -9.65
CA ALA A 464 -0.50 -15.22 -8.94
C ALA A 464 -1.64 -15.91 -9.70
N THR A 465 -1.57 -15.88 -11.04
CA THR A 465 -2.47 -16.64 -11.92
C THR A 465 -2.17 -18.13 -11.81
N LEU A 466 -0.91 -18.55 -11.82
CA LEU A 466 -0.52 -19.96 -11.75
C LEU A 466 -0.90 -20.58 -10.39
N MET A 467 -0.68 -19.86 -9.29
CA MET A 467 -1.17 -20.26 -7.96
C MET A 467 -2.69 -20.41 -7.94
N ARG A 468 -3.43 -19.44 -8.48
CA ARG A 468 -4.89 -19.53 -8.55
C ARG A 468 -5.36 -20.71 -9.41
N ARG A 469 -4.73 -20.94 -10.57
CA ARG A 469 -5.02 -22.10 -11.43
C ARG A 469 -4.84 -23.41 -10.68
N ALA A 470 -3.79 -23.56 -9.89
CA ALA A 470 -3.58 -24.77 -9.10
C ALA A 470 -4.68 -24.99 -8.04
N LEU A 471 -5.15 -23.93 -7.39
CA LEU A 471 -6.29 -24.04 -6.47
C LEU A 471 -7.59 -24.44 -7.18
N GLU A 472 -7.82 -23.94 -8.40
CA GLU A 472 -9.00 -24.22 -9.22
C GLU A 472 -8.97 -25.60 -9.90
N GLU A 473 -7.79 -26.05 -10.35
CA GLU A 473 -7.62 -27.15 -11.30
C GLU A 473 -7.07 -28.45 -10.65
N CYS A 474 -6.22 -28.34 -9.61
CA CYS A 474 -5.42 -29.47 -9.12
C CYS A 474 -6.02 -30.14 -7.87
N ARG A 475 -6.07 -31.48 -7.90
CA ARG A 475 -6.55 -32.35 -6.80
C ARG A 475 -5.43 -33.02 -6.03
N THR A 476 -4.21 -33.06 -6.58
CA THR A 476 -3.07 -33.78 -6.00
C THR A 476 -1.78 -32.95 -6.13
N LEU A 477 -0.80 -33.23 -5.27
CA LEU A 477 0.52 -32.58 -5.36
C LEU A 477 1.20 -32.81 -6.73
N ASP A 478 1.03 -34.00 -7.30
CA ASP A 478 1.67 -34.36 -8.58
C ASP A 478 1.03 -33.59 -9.76
N GLU A 479 -0.27 -33.28 -9.70
CA GLU A 479 -0.93 -32.38 -10.65
C GLU A 479 -0.39 -30.94 -10.54
N VAL A 480 -0.17 -30.43 -9.31
CA VAL A 480 0.44 -29.11 -9.10
C VAL A 480 1.85 -29.06 -9.70
N MET A 481 2.67 -30.08 -9.42
CA MET A 481 4.03 -30.18 -9.97
C MET A 481 4.03 -30.25 -11.50
N THR A 482 3.06 -30.94 -12.09
CA THR A 482 2.89 -31.04 -13.55
C THR A 482 2.50 -29.69 -14.15
N LEU A 483 1.54 -29.00 -13.55
CA LEU A 483 1.12 -27.66 -13.96
C LEU A 483 2.30 -26.67 -14.01
N TRP A 484 3.21 -26.72 -13.03
CA TRP A 484 4.41 -25.87 -13.01
C TRP A 484 5.46 -26.26 -14.04
N ARG A 485 5.60 -27.55 -14.36
CA ARG A 485 6.53 -28.02 -15.41
C ARG A 485 6.07 -27.60 -16.80
N GLU A 486 4.77 -27.67 -17.05
CA GLU A 486 4.17 -27.45 -18.37
C GLU A 486 3.82 -25.99 -18.66
N SER A 487 3.70 -25.15 -17.62
CA SER A 487 3.44 -23.72 -17.79
C SER A 487 4.74 -22.93 -18.00
N PRO A 488 4.80 -21.97 -18.94
CA PRO A 488 5.89 -21.01 -18.99
C PRO A 488 5.82 -20.11 -17.75
N ARG A 489 6.95 -19.93 -17.07
CA ARG A 489 7.04 -19.23 -15.77
C ARG A 489 7.65 -17.86 -15.94
N THR A 490 7.28 -16.95 -15.05
CA THR A 490 7.82 -15.58 -14.97
C THR A 490 8.82 -15.49 -13.83
N CYS A 491 9.69 -14.47 -13.90
CA CYS A 491 10.63 -14.06 -12.86
C CYS A 491 11.33 -15.26 -12.16
N GLU A 492 11.88 -15.07 -10.98
CA GLU A 492 12.33 -16.17 -10.13
C GLU A 492 11.40 -16.23 -8.91
N TYR A 493 10.88 -17.42 -8.62
CA TYR A 493 10.03 -17.67 -7.47
C TYR A 493 10.39 -18.99 -6.80
N TYR A 494 10.14 -19.02 -5.50
CA TYR A 494 10.25 -20.17 -4.66
C TYR A 494 8.87 -20.50 -4.11
N TYR A 495 8.55 -21.78 -3.95
CA TYR A 495 7.22 -22.19 -3.49
C TYR A 495 7.30 -23.31 -2.49
N VAL A 496 6.28 -23.39 -1.66
CA VAL A 496 5.96 -24.58 -0.89
C VAL A 496 4.59 -25.06 -1.36
N PHE A 497 4.54 -26.30 -1.83
CA PHE A 497 3.29 -26.97 -2.17
C PHE A 497 3.08 -28.13 -1.21
N ALA A 498 1.85 -28.32 -0.77
CA ALA A 498 1.51 -29.33 0.20
C ALA A 498 0.15 -29.97 -0.10
N ASP A 499 0.05 -31.27 0.18
CA ASP A 499 -1.15 -32.08 0.02
C ASP A 499 -1.48 -32.77 1.36
N GLY A 500 -2.58 -32.34 1.97
CA GLY A 500 -3.04 -32.85 3.25
C GLY A 500 -3.60 -34.27 3.21
N LYS A 501 -4.01 -34.78 2.02
CA LYS A 501 -4.52 -36.15 1.89
C LYS A 501 -3.40 -37.18 1.94
N THR A 502 -2.27 -36.84 1.34
CA THR A 502 -1.10 -37.73 1.25
C THR A 502 0.00 -37.39 2.26
N ASN A 503 -0.16 -36.28 3.00
CA ASN A 503 0.83 -35.75 3.93
C ASN A 503 2.19 -35.50 3.27
N ARG A 504 2.17 -35.08 1.98
CA ARG A 504 3.36 -34.78 1.19
C ARG A 504 3.51 -33.27 1.02
N ALA A 505 4.76 -32.80 1.02
CA ALA A 505 5.12 -31.44 0.65
C ALA A 505 6.32 -31.44 -0.30
N VAL A 506 6.48 -30.37 -1.06
CA VAL A 506 7.67 -30.13 -1.88
C VAL A 506 8.04 -28.65 -1.85
N GLY A 507 9.32 -28.38 -1.69
CA GLY A 507 9.88 -27.05 -1.95
C GLY A 507 10.16 -26.91 -3.44
N VAL A 508 9.93 -25.73 -4.01
CA VAL A 508 10.17 -25.49 -5.43
C VAL A 508 11.03 -24.25 -5.57
N ALA A 509 12.02 -24.33 -6.46
CA ALA A 509 12.72 -23.15 -6.97
C ALA A 509 12.52 -23.13 -8.48
N ALA A 510 12.01 -22.02 -9.00
CA ALA A 510 11.66 -21.90 -10.40
C ALA A 510 12.01 -20.53 -10.95
N ASP A 511 12.52 -20.54 -12.18
CA ASP A 511 12.69 -19.37 -13.03
C ASP A 511 12.14 -19.70 -14.44
N PRO A 512 12.24 -18.81 -15.45
CA PRO A 512 11.69 -19.09 -16.77
C PRO A 512 12.39 -20.26 -17.47
N ASP A 513 13.67 -20.46 -17.17
CA ASP A 513 14.58 -21.39 -17.83
C ASP A 513 14.69 -22.73 -17.06
N SER A 514 14.45 -22.73 -15.74
CA SER A 514 14.67 -23.88 -14.88
C SER A 514 13.58 -24.08 -13.82
N ILE A 515 13.41 -25.34 -13.38
CA ILE A 515 12.57 -25.70 -12.24
C ILE A 515 13.20 -26.87 -11.48
N GLU A 516 13.26 -26.73 -10.17
CA GLU A 516 13.80 -27.74 -9.25
C GLU A 516 12.79 -28.03 -8.14
N PHE A 517 12.60 -29.31 -7.83
CA PHE A 517 11.74 -29.80 -6.77
C PHE A 517 12.60 -30.37 -5.64
N ILE A 518 12.57 -29.70 -4.50
CA ILE A 518 13.33 -30.04 -3.30
C ILE A 518 12.43 -30.88 -2.40
N GLN A 519 12.84 -32.13 -2.17
CA GLN A 519 12.09 -33.06 -1.32
C GLN A 519 12.32 -32.77 0.17
N PRO A 520 11.37 -33.15 1.05
CA PRO A 520 11.55 -33.06 2.50
C PRO A 520 12.80 -33.81 2.95
N GLY A 521 13.58 -33.24 3.88
CA GLY A 521 14.86 -33.83 4.30
C GLY A 521 15.98 -33.77 3.26
N GLN A 522 15.75 -33.22 2.06
CA GLN A 522 16.80 -33.04 1.06
C GLN A 522 17.67 -31.82 1.41
N ALA A 523 18.99 -32.00 1.37
CA ALA A 523 19.93 -30.88 1.46
C ALA A 523 19.92 -30.05 0.17
N ASP A 524 20.00 -28.74 0.30
CA ASP A 524 20.05 -27.79 -0.82
C ASP A 524 21.08 -26.70 -0.54
N PRO A 525 21.95 -26.32 -1.49
CA PRO A 525 22.99 -25.31 -1.27
C PRO A 525 22.47 -23.93 -0.82
N ARG A 526 21.21 -23.59 -1.13
CA ARG A 526 20.55 -22.34 -0.75
C ARG A 526 19.96 -22.42 0.66
N LEU A 527 19.56 -23.62 1.09
CA LEU A 527 18.80 -23.85 2.33
C LEU A 527 19.63 -24.46 3.47
N GLY A 528 20.76 -25.09 3.14
CA GLY A 528 21.60 -25.87 4.06
C GLY A 528 21.23 -27.35 4.11
N ASP A 529 21.68 -28.03 5.16
CA ASP A 529 21.41 -29.46 5.37
C ASP A 529 19.90 -29.74 5.47
N GLY A 530 19.49 -30.91 5.02
CA GLY A 530 18.10 -31.35 5.12
C GLY A 530 17.64 -31.48 6.58
N ILE A 531 16.36 -31.23 6.81
CA ILE A 531 15.70 -31.52 8.08
C ILE A 531 14.62 -32.55 7.78
N ASP A 532 14.70 -33.72 8.43
CA ASP A 532 13.74 -34.82 8.22
C ASP A 532 12.30 -34.32 8.41
N ASP A 533 11.42 -34.71 7.49
CA ASP A 533 10.01 -34.32 7.40
C ASP A 533 9.74 -32.79 7.41
N ALA A 534 10.67 -32.01 6.87
CA ALA A 534 10.52 -30.56 6.76
C ALA A 534 11.04 -29.98 5.43
N ILE A 535 10.35 -28.93 4.99
CA ILE A 535 10.75 -27.99 3.93
C ILE A 535 10.79 -26.59 4.54
N VAL A 536 11.97 -25.98 4.59
CA VAL A 536 12.16 -24.68 5.24
C VAL A 536 12.71 -23.67 4.23
N LEU A 537 11.86 -22.76 3.70
CA LEU A 537 12.24 -21.78 2.67
C LEU A 537 12.29 -20.34 3.22
N SER A 538 13.49 -19.81 3.35
CA SER A 538 13.70 -18.40 3.68
C SER A 538 15.10 -17.97 3.21
N ALA A 539 15.55 -16.77 3.59
CA ALA A 539 16.86 -16.27 3.23
C ALA A 539 17.58 -15.60 4.41
N GLY A 540 18.91 -15.68 4.42
CA GLY A 540 19.78 -15.00 5.38
C GLY A 540 19.48 -15.38 6.84
N ASP A 541 19.52 -14.39 7.73
CA ASP A 541 19.27 -14.60 9.17
C ASP A 541 17.88 -15.17 9.46
N ARG A 542 16.88 -14.87 8.62
CA ARG A 542 15.51 -15.40 8.76
C ARG A 542 15.49 -16.90 8.57
N LEU A 543 16.19 -17.40 7.55
CA LEU A 543 16.36 -18.85 7.33
C LEU A 543 17.08 -19.49 8.50
N LYS A 544 18.18 -18.90 8.96
CA LYS A 544 18.94 -19.41 10.10
C LYS A 544 18.04 -19.55 11.34
N THR A 545 17.32 -18.48 11.70
CA THR A 545 16.40 -18.51 12.84
C THR A 545 15.27 -19.51 12.65
N LEU A 546 14.65 -19.57 11.47
CA LEU A 546 13.55 -20.51 11.22
C LEU A 546 14.02 -21.96 11.35
N ARG A 547 15.17 -22.30 10.77
CA ARG A 547 15.78 -23.64 10.91
C ARG A 547 16.09 -23.98 12.36
N GLU A 548 16.71 -23.07 13.11
CA GLU A 548 16.97 -23.25 14.55
C GLU A 548 15.69 -23.55 15.33
N ARG A 549 14.61 -22.83 15.03
CA ARG A 549 13.30 -23.04 15.67
C ARG A 549 12.67 -24.37 15.29
N VAL A 550 12.76 -24.77 14.01
CA VAL A 550 12.27 -26.07 13.54
C VAL A 550 13.05 -27.19 14.23
N HIS A 551 14.37 -27.14 14.30
CA HIS A 551 15.16 -28.13 15.05
C HIS A 551 14.82 -28.15 16.55
N GLN A 552 14.63 -26.99 17.17
CA GLN A 552 14.28 -26.89 18.59
C GLN A 552 12.94 -27.56 18.92
N LYS A 553 12.00 -27.55 17.97
CA LYS A 553 10.64 -28.03 18.16
C LYS A 553 10.27 -29.24 17.31
N HIS A 554 11.24 -29.86 16.64
CA HIS A 554 11.03 -31.07 15.85
C HIS A 554 10.37 -32.17 16.71
N GLY A 555 9.33 -32.80 16.20
CA GLY A 555 8.47 -33.75 16.92
C GLY A 555 7.48 -33.11 17.92
N GLN A 556 7.42 -31.79 18.01
CA GLN A 556 6.54 -31.06 18.94
C GLN A 556 5.75 -29.94 18.24
N ILE A 557 5.81 -29.82 16.92
CA ILE A 557 5.13 -28.75 16.19
C ILE A 557 3.63 -29.05 16.10
N ASP A 558 2.82 -28.22 16.73
CA ASP A 558 1.37 -28.14 16.59
C ASP A 558 0.96 -26.78 15.96
N ALA A 559 -0.34 -26.46 15.93
CA ALA A 559 -0.82 -25.17 15.40
C ALA A 559 -0.27 -23.94 16.15
N GLU A 560 -0.07 -24.01 17.46
CA GLU A 560 0.48 -22.89 18.24
C GLU A 560 1.96 -22.71 17.96
N VAL A 561 2.72 -23.81 17.93
CA VAL A 561 4.14 -23.80 17.58
C VAL A 561 4.32 -23.35 16.13
N GLY A 562 3.47 -23.79 15.19
CA GLY A 562 3.47 -23.35 13.79
C GLY A 562 3.29 -21.84 13.64
N LYS A 563 2.35 -21.25 14.40
CA LYS A 563 2.20 -19.78 14.47
C LYS A 563 3.44 -19.11 15.05
N TRP A 564 4.08 -19.71 16.06
CA TRP A 564 5.32 -19.20 16.64
C TRP A 564 6.51 -19.27 15.67
N LEU A 565 6.60 -20.29 14.81
CA LEU A 565 7.65 -20.37 13.78
C LEU A 565 7.62 -19.15 12.84
N MET A 566 6.43 -18.64 12.50
CA MET A 566 6.22 -17.44 11.68
C MET A 566 6.44 -16.12 12.45
N SER A 567 6.69 -16.16 13.76
CA SER A 567 6.89 -14.93 14.56
C SER A 567 8.22 -14.24 14.23
N ARG A 568 8.36 -12.97 14.59
CA ARG A 568 9.63 -12.23 14.45
C ARG A 568 10.75 -12.94 15.23
N PRO A 569 12.00 -12.95 14.72
CA PRO A 569 12.49 -12.23 13.55
C PRO A 569 12.38 -13.00 12.22
N VAL A 570 11.71 -14.16 12.17
CA VAL A 570 11.47 -14.88 10.90
C VAL A 570 10.60 -14.01 9.99
N ALA A 571 9.49 -13.47 10.52
CA ALA A 571 8.75 -12.41 9.86
C ALA A 571 9.45 -11.05 9.98
N MET A 572 9.38 -10.24 8.91
CA MET A 572 9.96 -8.90 8.89
C MET A 572 9.03 -7.85 9.53
N GLN A 573 9.49 -6.59 9.64
CA GLN A 573 8.63 -5.46 10.05
C GLN A 573 7.59 -5.12 8.97
N SER A 574 7.87 -5.50 7.73
CA SER A 574 6.97 -5.41 6.59
C SER A 574 6.00 -6.60 6.51
N ASN A 575 5.89 -7.43 7.55
CA ASN A 575 5.04 -8.61 7.48
C ASN A 575 3.55 -8.23 7.40
N LEU A 576 2.94 -8.40 6.21
CA LEU A 576 1.61 -7.91 5.87
C LEU A 576 0.51 -8.91 6.23
N HIS A 577 0.76 -10.21 5.98
CA HIS A 577 -0.11 -11.29 6.44
C HIS A 577 0.69 -12.56 6.72
N ASN A 578 0.20 -13.35 7.66
CA ASN A 578 0.65 -14.71 7.92
C ASN A 578 -0.53 -15.67 7.78
N VAL A 579 -0.26 -16.83 7.18
CA VAL A 579 -1.24 -17.92 7.11
C VAL A 579 -0.57 -19.22 7.51
N LEU A 580 -1.18 -19.92 8.47
CA LEU A 580 -0.88 -21.32 8.76
C LEU A 580 -2.01 -22.18 8.21
N PHE A 581 -1.75 -22.96 7.17
CA PHE A 581 -2.68 -23.96 6.67
C PHE A 581 -2.51 -25.28 7.41
N VAL A 582 -3.63 -25.94 7.70
CA VAL A 582 -3.72 -27.32 8.18
C VAL A 582 -4.60 -28.09 7.18
N PRO A 583 -4.05 -28.50 6.03
CA PRO A 583 -4.87 -28.91 4.90
C PRO A 583 -5.70 -30.18 5.14
N ALA A 584 -5.18 -31.12 5.93
CA ALA A 584 -5.91 -32.33 6.32
C ALA A 584 -7.21 -32.01 7.07
N ASP A 585 -7.24 -30.92 7.84
CA ASP A 585 -8.40 -30.49 8.61
C ASP A 585 -9.24 -29.45 7.85
N GLN A 586 -8.79 -29.01 6.66
CA GLN A 586 -9.35 -27.86 5.92
C GLN A 586 -9.43 -26.57 6.76
N VAL A 587 -8.46 -26.37 7.65
CA VAL A 587 -8.37 -25.20 8.52
C VAL A 587 -7.24 -24.28 8.09
N MET A 588 -7.44 -22.97 8.25
CA MET A 588 -6.38 -21.97 8.13
C MET A 588 -6.43 -20.99 9.30
N TYR A 589 -5.27 -20.58 9.78
CA TYR A 589 -5.11 -19.52 10.77
C TYR A 589 -4.53 -18.30 10.08
N VAL A 590 -5.26 -17.18 10.09
CA VAL A 590 -4.90 -15.97 9.33
C VAL A 590 -4.66 -14.80 10.26
N ALA A 591 -3.54 -14.10 10.08
CA ALA A 591 -3.27 -12.82 10.72
C ALA A 591 -2.91 -11.78 9.66
N ASN A 592 -3.43 -10.56 9.78
CA ASN A 592 -3.10 -9.42 8.94
C ASN A 592 -2.49 -8.31 9.78
N ALA A 593 -1.56 -7.54 9.18
CA ALA A 593 -1.00 -6.35 9.79
C ALA A 593 -2.08 -5.29 10.06
N ASP A 594 -1.81 -4.38 10.98
CA ASP A 594 -2.57 -3.14 11.15
C ASP A 594 -1.64 -1.94 10.89
N HIS A 595 -2.14 -0.70 11.01
CA HIS A 595 -1.32 0.49 10.78
C HIS A 595 -0.13 0.66 11.76
N ARG A 596 -0.10 -0.10 12.85
CA ARG A 596 0.88 -0.01 13.95
C ARG A 596 1.77 -1.25 14.04
N HIS A 597 1.25 -2.43 13.77
CA HIS A 597 1.91 -3.71 14.03
C HIS A 597 1.90 -4.63 12.79
N PRO A 598 3.00 -5.35 12.52
CA PRO A 598 3.04 -6.39 11.49
C PRO A 598 2.15 -7.59 11.86
N ALA A 599 1.74 -8.39 10.88
CA ALA A 599 0.85 -9.54 11.06
C ALA A 599 1.36 -10.56 12.09
N ALA A 600 2.68 -10.79 12.17
CA ALA A 600 3.30 -11.68 13.13
C ALA A 600 3.11 -11.27 14.61
N GLU A 601 2.70 -10.03 14.87
CA GLU A 601 2.38 -9.52 16.21
C GLU A 601 0.86 -9.42 16.44
N ARG A 602 0.05 -9.87 15.48
CA ARG A 602 -1.41 -9.79 15.50
C ARG A 602 -2.03 -11.15 15.86
N PRO A 603 -3.22 -11.17 16.48
CA PRO A 603 -3.95 -12.40 16.71
C PRO A 603 -4.27 -13.11 15.39
N TYR A 604 -4.22 -14.44 15.41
CA TYR A 604 -4.65 -15.27 14.28
C TYR A 604 -6.12 -15.65 14.43
N VAL A 605 -6.89 -15.48 13.36
CA VAL A 605 -8.28 -15.94 13.26
C VAL A 605 -8.30 -17.32 12.62
N ARG A 606 -8.97 -18.27 13.27
CA ARG A 606 -9.17 -19.63 12.73
C ARG A 606 -10.36 -19.62 11.78
N LEU A 607 -10.15 -20.08 10.55
CA LEU A 607 -11.17 -20.24 9.53
C LEU A 607 -11.25 -21.71 9.10
N ASP A 608 -12.46 -22.20 8.93
CA ASP A 608 -12.77 -23.58 8.57
C ASP A 608 -13.36 -23.57 7.16
N LEU A 609 -12.58 -23.99 6.16
CA LEU A 609 -12.96 -23.89 4.75
C LEU A 609 -14.21 -24.72 4.46
N ASP A 610 -14.26 -25.95 4.95
CA ASP A 610 -15.36 -26.88 4.74
C ASP A 610 -16.67 -26.34 5.37
N ALA A 611 -16.62 -25.81 6.59
CA ALA A 611 -17.79 -25.15 7.20
C ALA A 611 -18.24 -23.90 6.43
N LEU A 612 -17.30 -23.06 5.97
CA LEU A 612 -17.62 -21.87 5.17
C LEU A 612 -18.24 -22.25 3.82
N LEU A 613 -17.71 -23.29 3.17
CA LEU A 613 -18.23 -23.85 1.93
C LEU A 613 -19.65 -24.41 2.10
N ARG A 614 -19.95 -25.14 3.18
CA ARG A 614 -21.33 -25.58 3.48
C ARG A 614 -22.28 -24.41 3.71
N SER A 615 -21.80 -23.33 4.34
CA SER A 615 -22.63 -22.15 4.61
C SER A 615 -23.07 -21.38 3.36
N MET A 616 -22.51 -21.72 2.19
CA MET A 616 -22.91 -21.15 0.89
C MET A 616 -24.19 -21.76 0.32
N GLY A 617 -24.74 -22.81 0.96
CA GLY A 617 -25.94 -23.54 0.51
C GLY A 617 -25.61 -24.91 -0.08
N ASP A 618 -26.62 -25.79 -0.14
CA ASP A 618 -26.49 -27.12 -0.73
C ASP A 618 -26.20 -26.99 -2.23
N ARG A 619 -25.10 -27.61 -2.64
CA ARG A 619 -24.70 -27.73 -4.04
C ARG A 619 -25.28 -29.05 -4.54
N ASP A 620 -26.28 -28.95 -5.39
CA ASP A 620 -26.77 -30.11 -6.17
C ASP A 620 -25.68 -30.62 -7.13
#